data_AF-A0A8H3DSR7-F1
#
_entry.id   AF-A0A8H3DSR7-F1
#
_cell.length_a   1.000
_cell.length_b   1.000
_cell.length_c   1.000
_cell.angle_alpha   90.00
_cell.angle_beta   90.00
_cell.angle_gamma   90.00
#
_symmetry.space_group_name_H-M   'P 1'
#
loop_
_entity.id
_entity.type
_entity.pdbx_description
1 polymer ?
#
loop_
_entity_poly.entity_id
_entity_poly.type
_entity_poly.pdbx_seq_one_letter_code
_entity_poly.pdbx_strand_id
1 'polypeptide(L)'
;MAGTRASARLAMRRGKTNETKIEKPPPRKVRRTTTKSKKQDPPEKPGNSLDRFITMPLDIFTEITSYLLPIDIISLSRSSKLFREVLMCRSSRHIWTNSMSNIEILPPCPSDMSELAYLALLFSEYCTGCGLVIVKHIHLELRMRLCAACRKTRLIALDKFPSQLKYLVHKERTYFKVVKTLRCVGPPPTYDTTTDVNEINERFKELRQAGDQKALDAWMVQRMKIVESRIREAKAIQHFLDTQRYLLKAQR
;
A
#
# COMPACT_ATOMS: atom_id res chain seq x y z
N MET A 1 -50.48 0.71 4.41
CA MET A 1 -50.27 1.04 5.83
C MET A 1 -49.08 1.97 5.95
N ALA A 2 -49.18 2.90 6.90
CA ALA A 2 -48.26 3.99 7.22
C ALA A 2 -46.77 3.57 7.24
N GLY A 3 -45.85 4.40 6.75
CA GLY A 3 -45.11 5.37 7.58
C GLY A 3 -43.70 4.82 7.82
N THR A 4 -42.60 5.58 7.89
CA THR A 4 -42.46 7.02 8.11
C THR A 4 -40.99 7.42 7.89
N ARG A 5 -40.81 8.62 7.29
CA ARG A 5 -39.81 9.69 7.55
C ARG A 5 -38.36 9.50 7.07
N ALA A 6 -37.86 10.26 6.08
CA ALA A 6 -37.69 11.73 5.97
C ALA A 6 -36.60 12.27 6.93
N SER A 7 -35.66 13.14 6.56
CA SER A 7 -35.80 14.33 5.71
C SER A 7 -34.46 14.81 5.14
N ALA A 8 -34.52 15.31 3.90
CA ALA A 8 -33.65 16.33 3.34
C ALA A 8 -33.93 17.71 3.94
N ARG A 9 -33.05 18.70 3.74
CA ARG A 9 -33.49 20.10 3.57
C ARG A 9 -32.54 20.92 2.71
N LEU A 10 -33.16 21.51 1.70
CA LEU A 10 -32.69 22.46 0.69
C LEU A 10 -32.63 23.89 1.24
N ALA A 11 -31.88 24.73 0.55
CA ALA A 11 -31.79 26.19 0.69
C ALA A 11 -33.11 26.92 0.38
N MET A 12 -33.25 28.18 0.84
CA MET A 12 -33.56 29.37 0.03
C MET A 12 -33.70 30.65 0.88
N ARG A 13 -33.55 31.79 0.17
CA ARG A 13 -33.40 33.20 0.62
C ARG A 13 -34.72 33.93 0.97
N ARG A 14 -34.52 35.13 1.57
CA ARG A 14 -35.16 36.48 1.37
C ARG A 14 -35.99 37.04 2.53
N GLY A 15 -35.77 38.32 2.82
CA GLY A 15 -36.70 39.22 3.52
C GLY A 15 -36.01 40.46 4.12
N LYS A 16 -36.38 41.67 3.67
CA LYS A 16 -35.86 42.99 4.07
C LYS A 16 -37.07 43.88 4.39
N THR A 17 -37.11 44.58 5.52
CA THR A 17 -38.02 45.72 5.80
C THR A 17 -37.41 46.69 6.83
N ASN A 18 -37.59 48.00 6.57
CA ASN A 18 -37.27 49.22 7.36
C ASN A 18 -38.16 49.32 8.63
N GLU A 19 -38.07 50.22 9.63
CA GLU A 19 -37.50 51.56 9.98
C GLU A 19 -37.48 51.58 11.56
N THR A 20 -36.76 52.38 12.36
CA THR A 20 -36.82 53.85 12.55
C THR A 20 -35.65 54.32 13.46
N LYS A 21 -35.18 55.56 13.27
CA LYS A 21 -34.09 56.25 14.01
C LYS A 21 -34.59 56.98 15.27
N ILE A 22 -33.76 57.04 16.33
CA ILE A 22 -33.72 58.14 17.31
C ILE A 22 -32.24 58.44 17.68
N GLU A 23 -31.80 59.69 17.46
CA GLU A 23 -30.47 60.25 17.82
C GLU A 23 -30.56 61.19 19.04
N LYS A 24 -29.44 61.35 19.77
CA LYS A 24 -28.91 62.57 20.46
C LYS A 24 -27.65 62.23 21.31
N PRO A 25 -26.77 63.18 21.72
CA PRO A 25 -25.74 63.97 21.01
C PRO A 25 -24.29 63.70 21.54
N PRO A 26 -23.20 64.34 21.03
CA PRO A 26 -21.80 63.91 21.24
C PRO A 26 -21.09 64.62 22.41
N PRO A 27 -19.95 64.07 22.92
CA PRO A 27 -18.78 64.96 23.02
C PRO A 27 -17.38 64.32 22.82
N ARG A 28 -16.56 65.11 22.11
CA ARG A 28 -15.11 65.41 22.28
C ARG A 28 -14.02 64.41 21.83
N LYS A 29 -13.39 64.78 20.70
CA LYS A 29 -12.07 64.31 20.23
C LYS A 29 -10.97 64.63 21.26
N VAL A 30 -10.29 63.59 21.75
CA VAL A 30 -8.95 63.73 22.35
C VAL A 30 -7.93 63.43 21.26
N ARG A 31 -7.18 64.46 20.87
CA ARG A 31 -6.06 64.38 19.93
C ARG A 31 -4.89 63.73 20.64
N ARG A 32 -4.59 62.47 20.35
CA ARG A 32 -3.38 61.81 20.85
C ARG A 32 -2.27 61.89 19.78
N THR A 33 -1.18 62.51 20.20
CA THR A 33 0.03 62.82 19.47
C THR A 33 0.68 61.58 18.84
N THR A 34 1.15 61.74 17.61
CA THR A 34 1.93 60.76 16.85
C THR A 34 3.34 60.65 17.43
N THR A 35 3.64 59.56 18.12
CA THR A 35 5.02 59.15 18.39
C THR A 35 5.40 58.07 17.38
N LYS A 36 6.33 58.39 16.47
CA LYS A 36 6.89 57.45 15.51
C LYS A 36 7.75 56.41 16.24
N SER A 37 7.18 55.24 16.50
CA SER A 37 7.96 54.06 16.90
C SER A 37 8.63 53.46 15.66
N LYS A 38 9.95 53.31 15.69
CA LYS A 38 10.72 52.56 14.69
C LYS A 38 10.10 51.16 14.53
N LYS A 39 9.71 50.79 13.31
CA LYS A 39 9.42 49.40 12.96
C LYS A 39 10.72 48.61 13.13
N GLN A 40 10.78 47.79 14.16
CA GLN A 40 11.68 46.63 14.15
C GLN A 40 11.01 45.59 13.26
N ASP A 41 11.75 45.06 12.29
CA ASP A 41 11.30 43.91 11.51
C ASP A 41 10.91 42.78 12.49
N PRO A 42 9.78 42.08 12.23
CA PRO A 42 9.40 40.96 13.07
C PRO A 42 10.53 39.94 13.06
N PRO A 43 10.87 39.33 14.21
CA PRO A 43 11.89 38.28 14.24
C PRO A 43 11.46 37.20 13.24
N GLU A 44 12.36 36.87 12.31
CA GLU A 44 12.18 35.74 11.40
C GLU A 44 11.78 34.54 12.26
N LYS A 45 10.54 34.10 12.08
CA LYS A 45 10.08 32.87 12.72
C LYS A 45 11.07 31.80 12.29
N PRO A 46 11.66 31.02 13.22
CA PRO A 46 12.49 29.90 12.82
C PRO A 46 11.63 29.05 11.89
N GLY A 47 12.01 29.00 10.61
CA GLY A 47 11.31 28.22 9.61
C GLY A 47 11.08 26.83 10.20
N ASN A 48 9.84 26.37 10.14
CA ASN A 48 9.46 24.99 10.40
C ASN A 48 10.57 24.08 9.86
N SER A 49 11.15 23.23 10.72
CA SER A 49 12.31 22.37 10.39
C SER A 49 12.16 21.62 9.04
N LEU A 50 10.91 21.35 8.65
CA LEU A 50 10.54 20.77 7.36
C LEU A 50 10.87 21.65 6.15
N ASP A 51 10.72 22.98 6.23
CA ASP A 51 11.06 23.90 5.13
C ASP A 51 12.54 23.78 4.77
N ARG A 52 13.42 23.64 5.76
CA ARG A 52 14.87 23.47 5.51
C ARG A 52 15.18 22.14 4.84
N PHE A 53 14.46 21.07 5.18
CA PHE A 53 14.60 19.77 4.53
C PHE A 53 14.02 19.77 3.11
N ILE A 54 12.94 20.53 2.87
CA ILE A 54 12.32 20.68 1.54
C ILE A 54 13.19 21.57 0.62
N THR A 55 13.97 22.50 1.17
CA THR A 55 14.89 23.36 0.41
C THR A 55 16.22 22.66 0.07
N MET A 56 16.41 21.41 0.50
CA MET A 56 17.63 20.64 0.23
C MET A 56 17.72 20.24 -1.25
N PRO A 57 18.89 20.35 -1.90
CA PRO A 57 19.11 19.82 -3.24
C PRO A 57 18.75 18.33 -3.30
N LEU A 58 18.08 17.94 -4.39
CA LEU A 58 17.62 16.57 -4.60
C LEU A 58 18.77 15.56 -4.51
N ASP A 59 19.96 15.91 -5.00
CA ASP A 59 21.13 15.03 -4.97
C ASP A 59 21.53 14.66 -3.53
N ILE A 60 21.58 15.64 -2.62
CA ILE A 60 21.89 15.40 -1.20
C ILE A 60 20.80 14.56 -0.55
N PHE A 61 19.52 14.83 -0.87
CA PHE A 61 18.41 13.99 -0.41
C PHE A 61 18.57 12.54 -0.88
N THR A 62 18.93 12.33 -2.14
CA THR A 62 19.10 10.99 -2.70
C THR A 62 20.28 10.24 -2.09
N GLU A 63 21.36 10.95 -1.78
CA GLU A 63 22.53 10.38 -1.09
C GLU A 63 22.16 9.92 0.32
N ILE A 64 21.53 10.79 1.12
CA ILE A 64 21.08 10.45 2.47
C ILE A 64 20.13 9.25 2.44
N THR A 65 19.16 9.26 1.53
CA THR A 65 18.16 8.18 1.44
C THR A 65 18.75 6.88 0.92
N SER A 66 19.88 6.90 0.21
CA SER A 66 20.58 5.69 -0.25
C SER A 66 21.18 4.87 0.89
N TYR A 67 21.49 5.50 2.03
CA TYR A 67 21.98 4.84 3.24
C TYR A 67 20.87 4.27 4.12
N LEU A 68 19.60 4.54 3.81
CA LEU A 68 18.48 4.04 4.60
C LEU A 68 18.16 2.58 4.27
N LEU A 69 17.51 1.90 5.21
CA LEU A 69 16.88 0.62 4.92
C LEU A 69 15.59 0.84 4.11
N PRO A 70 15.17 -0.12 3.28
CA PRO A 70 13.91 -0.03 2.54
C PRO A 70 12.68 0.29 3.38
N ILE A 71 12.62 -0.22 4.62
CA ILE A 71 11.50 0.05 5.53
C ILE A 71 11.40 1.54 5.91
N ASP A 72 12.54 2.21 6.05
CA ASP A 72 12.62 3.62 6.40
C ASP A 72 12.24 4.48 5.21
N ILE A 73 12.68 4.11 4.00
CA ILE A 73 12.29 4.78 2.76
C ILE A 73 10.78 4.64 2.52
N ILE A 74 10.22 3.44 2.74
CA ILE A 74 8.76 3.23 2.68
C ILE A 74 8.05 4.12 3.70
N SER A 75 8.54 4.18 4.93
CA SER A 75 7.95 5.01 5.99
C SER A 75 8.03 6.50 5.66
N LEU A 76 9.18 6.96 5.14
CA LEU A 76 9.41 8.33 4.71
C LEU A 76 8.50 8.72 3.54
N SER A 77 8.32 7.84 2.55
CA SER A 77 7.40 8.06 1.44
C SER A 77 5.94 8.23 1.88
N ARG A 78 5.60 7.78 3.10
CA ARG A 78 4.24 7.84 3.64
C ARG A 78 4.04 8.98 4.64
N SER A 79 5.11 9.55 5.18
CA SER A 79 5.02 10.64 6.14
C SER A 79 4.70 12.00 5.49
N SER A 80 5.04 12.18 4.21
CA SER A 80 4.81 13.42 3.48
C SER A 80 4.41 13.17 2.03
N LYS A 81 3.49 13.98 1.50
CA LYS A 81 3.13 13.97 0.08
C LYS A 81 4.33 14.27 -0.82
N LEU A 82 5.18 15.21 -0.40
CA LEU A 82 6.38 15.59 -1.14
C LEU A 82 7.38 14.44 -1.23
N PHE A 83 7.67 13.76 -0.11
CA PHE A 83 8.54 12.59 -0.13
C PHE A 83 7.95 11.45 -0.96
N ARG A 84 6.63 11.28 -0.93
CA ARG A 84 5.97 10.31 -1.80
C ARG A 84 6.21 10.62 -3.27
N GLU A 85 6.04 11.88 -3.67
CA GLU A 85 6.23 12.33 -5.05
C GLU A 85 7.68 12.10 -5.50
N VAL A 86 8.66 12.39 -4.65
CA VAL A 86 10.08 12.17 -4.98
C VAL A 86 10.44 10.68 -4.99
N LEU A 87 10.14 9.93 -3.92
CA LEU A 87 10.64 8.57 -3.72
C LEU A 87 9.93 7.51 -4.58
N MET A 88 8.68 7.76 -4.98
CA MET A 88 7.89 6.80 -5.77
C MET A 88 7.99 7.03 -7.29
N CYS A 89 8.80 8.00 -7.73
CA CYS A 89 9.08 8.25 -9.13
C CYS A 89 10.15 7.30 -9.70
N ARG A 90 10.08 7.05 -11.01
CA ARG A 90 11.03 6.15 -11.71
C ARG A 90 12.48 6.67 -11.66
N SER A 91 12.67 7.99 -11.60
CA SER A 91 13.99 8.63 -11.44
C SER A 91 14.69 8.22 -10.15
N SER A 92 13.92 7.91 -9.10
CA SER A 92 14.43 7.53 -7.78
C SER A 92 14.73 6.04 -7.66
N ARG A 93 14.73 5.28 -8.77
CA ARG A 93 15.00 3.83 -8.75
C ARG A 93 16.34 3.51 -8.09
N HIS A 94 17.38 4.29 -8.36
CA HIS A 94 18.70 4.05 -7.80
C HIS A 94 18.70 4.08 -6.26
N ILE A 95 17.81 4.87 -5.64
CA ILE A 95 17.69 4.97 -4.18
C ILE A 95 17.25 3.62 -3.62
N TRP A 96 16.27 3.01 -4.28
CA TRP A 96 15.75 1.69 -3.90
C TRP A 96 16.77 0.59 -4.16
N THR A 97 17.44 0.60 -5.30
CA THR A 97 18.50 -0.36 -5.62
C THR A 97 19.66 -0.27 -4.60
N ASN A 98 20.10 0.94 -4.24
CA ASN A 98 21.14 1.13 -3.22
C ASN A 98 20.64 0.67 -1.84
N SER A 99 19.40 1.01 -1.47
CA SER A 99 18.83 0.57 -0.19
C SER A 99 18.73 -0.96 -0.04
N MET A 100 18.57 -1.69 -1.15
CA MET A 100 18.61 -3.15 -1.14
C MET A 100 19.98 -3.68 -0.74
N SER A 101 21.06 -3.01 -1.16
CA SER A 101 22.44 -3.41 -0.83
C SER A 101 22.76 -3.25 0.66
N ASN A 102 21.98 -2.44 1.38
CA ASN A 102 22.10 -2.28 2.83
C ASN A 102 21.51 -3.47 3.62
N ILE A 103 20.85 -4.42 2.96
CA ILE A 103 20.29 -5.62 3.60
C ILE A 103 21.17 -6.82 3.26
N GLU A 104 21.77 -7.40 4.31
CA GLU A 104 22.49 -8.65 4.18
C GLU A 104 21.56 -9.81 3.80
N ILE A 105 21.98 -10.62 2.82
CA ILE A 105 21.32 -11.88 2.41
C ILE A 105 19.89 -11.65 1.86
N LEU A 106 19.60 -10.48 1.31
CA LEU A 106 18.32 -10.23 0.63
C LEU A 106 18.18 -11.15 -0.61
N PRO A 107 17.11 -11.96 -0.72
CA PRO A 107 16.89 -12.75 -1.92
C PRO A 107 16.70 -11.85 -3.14
N PRO A 108 17.09 -12.29 -4.34
CA PRO A 108 16.93 -11.49 -5.54
C PRO A 108 15.45 -11.19 -5.81
N CYS A 109 15.17 -9.96 -6.27
CA CYS A 109 13.84 -9.57 -6.70
C CYS A 109 13.39 -10.47 -7.87
N PRO A 110 12.17 -11.05 -7.82
CA PRO A 110 11.64 -11.79 -8.95
C PRO A 110 11.58 -10.93 -10.23
N SER A 111 11.87 -11.54 -11.39
CA SER A 111 11.96 -10.84 -12.67
C SER A 111 10.65 -10.18 -13.14
N ASP A 112 9.51 -10.69 -12.68
CA ASP A 112 8.16 -10.23 -12.98
C ASP A 112 7.62 -9.27 -11.91
N MET A 113 8.46 -8.79 -10.98
CA MET A 113 8.11 -7.85 -9.93
C MET A 113 9.04 -6.63 -9.95
N SER A 114 8.50 -5.45 -9.63
CA SER A 114 9.34 -4.27 -9.44
C SER A 114 10.03 -4.30 -8.07
N GLU A 115 11.25 -3.77 -8.00
CA GLU A 115 12.01 -3.64 -6.74
C GLU A 115 11.18 -2.99 -5.62
N LEU A 116 10.42 -1.94 -5.96
CA LEU A 116 9.49 -1.27 -5.06
C LEU A 116 8.41 -2.21 -4.50
N ALA A 117 7.75 -2.97 -5.38
CA ALA A 117 6.71 -3.90 -4.97
C ALA A 117 7.29 -5.04 -4.12
N TYR A 118 8.50 -5.49 -4.45
CA TYR A 118 9.22 -6.50 -3.69
C TYR A 118 9.58 -6.02 -2.27
N LEU A 119 10.16 -4.83 -2.15
CA LEU A 119 10.48 -4.25 -0.85
C LEU A 119 9.23 -3.95 -0.02
N ALA A 120 8.16 -3.44 -0.66
CA ALA A 120 6.88 -3.26 0.01
C ALA A 120 6.29 -4.60 0.49
N LEU A 121 6.42 -5.66 -0.29
CA LEU A 121 5.99 -7.01 0.11
C LEU A 121 6.75 -7.49 1.35
N LEU A 122 8.08 -7.30 1.40
CA LEU A 122 8.90 -7.78 2.52
C LEU A 122 8.77 -6.93 3.78
N PHE A 123 8.83 -5.60 3.65
CA PHE A 123 9.06 -4.69 4.77
C PHE A 123 7.84 -3.87 5.17
N SER A 124 6.86 -3.69 4.30
CA SER A 124 5.69 -2.89 4.64
C SER A 124 4.65 -3.67 5.46
N GLU A 125 3.86 -2.97 6.25
CA GLU A 125 2.76 -3.56 7.02
C GLU A 125 1.40 -3.25 6.41
N TYR A 126 1.34 -2.97 5.10
CA TYR A 126 0.11 -2.53 4.44
C TYR A 126 -0.50 -3.62 3.57
N CYS A 127 -1.84 -3.63 3.53
CA CYS A 127 -2.59 -4.45 2.60
C CYS A 127 -2.32 -3.99 1.16
N THR A 128 -1.82 -4.88 0.31
CA THR A 128 -1.64 -4.66 -1.13
C THR A 128 -2.95 -4.25 -1.82
N GLY A 129 -4.10 -4.75 -1.32
CA GLY A 129 -5.40 -4.52 -1.95
C GLY A 129 -6.11 -3.23 -1.58
N CYS A 130 -5.92 -2.70 -0.37
CA CYS A 130 -6.64 -1.51 0.13
C CYS A 130 -5.77 -0.49 0.88
N GLY A 131 -4.48 -0.76 1.09
CA GLY A 131 -3.55 0.15 1.75
C GLY A 131 -3.72 0.31 3.26
N LEU A 132 -4.67 -0.41 3.89
CA LEU A 132 -4.81 -0.41 5.35
C LEU A 132 -3.64 -1.15 6.02
N VAL A 133 -3.25 -0.69 7.21
CA VAL A 133 -2.27 -1.40 8.05
C VAL A 133 -2.83 -2.76 8.44
N ILE A 134 -1.99 -3.80 8.37
CA ILE A 134 -2.31 -5.17 8.74
C ILE A 134 -1.22 -5.76 9.62
N VAL A 135 -1.59 -6.79 10.38
CA VAL A 135 -0.62 -7.64 11.07
C VAL A 135 0.13 -8.48 10.02
N LYS A 136 1.42 -8.72 10.27
CA LYS A 136 2.51 -9.18 9.39
C LYS A 136 2.31 -10.45 8.52
N HIS A 137 1.10 -10.97 8.31
CA HIS A 137 0.88 -12.14 7.47
C HIS A 137 1.11 -11.82 5.99
N ILE A 138 2.14 -12.44 5.41
CA ILE A 138 2.50 -12.36 3.99
C ILE A 138 2.01 -13.65 3.32
N HIS A 139 1.39 -13.53 2.16
CA HIS A 139 1.13 -14.66 1.27
C HIS A 139 2.23 -14.70 0.22
N LEU A 140 3.25 -15.53 0.45
CA LEU A 140 4.48 -15.50 -0.36
C LEU A 140 4.26 -16.09 -1.75
N GLU A 141 3.53 -17.20 -1.86
CA GLU A 141 3.22 -17.77 -3.18
C GLU A 141 2.29 -16.85 -3.97
N LEU A 142 1.45 -16.06 -3.30
CA LEU A 142 0.62 -15.04 -3.96
C LEU A 142 1.31 -13.69 -4.08
N ARG A 143 2.50 -13.51 -3.51
CA ARG A 143 3.25 -12.25 -3.40
C ARG A 143 2.38 -11.06 -2.98
N MET A 144 1.55 -11.25 -1.95
CA MET A 144 0.62 -10.22 -1.47
C MET A 144 0.53 -10.16 0.05
N ARG A 145 0.16 -8.98 0.54
CA ARG A 145 -0.31 -8.75 1.91
C ARG A 145 -1.78 -8.41 1.87
N LEU A 146 -2.64 -9.20 2.51
CA LEU A 146 -4.08 -8.99 2.42
C LEU A 146 -4.73 -8.90 3.81
N CYS A 147 -5.50 -7.84 4.03
CA CYS A 147 -6.38 -7.74 5.19
C CYS A 147 -7.52 -8.77 5.09
N ALA A 148 -8.21 -9.03 6.19
CA ALA A 148 -9.29 -10.03 6.21
C ALA A 148 -10.41 -9.75 5.19
N ALA A 149 -10.73 -8.48 4.94
CA ALA A 149 -11.71 -8.10 3.92
C ALA A 149 -11.20 -8.39 2.51
N CYS A 150 -9.99 -7.94 2.17
CA CYS A 150 -9.40 -8.17 0.85
C CYS A 150 -9.14 -9.65 0.55
N ARG A 151 -8.84 -10.47 1.57
CA ARG A 151 -8.73 -11.92 1.36
C ARG A 151 -10.03 -12.53 0.83
N LYS A 152 -11.18 -12.12 1.38
CA LYS A 152 -12.50 -12.64 0.97
C LYS A 152 -12.87 -12.26 -0.46
N THR A 153 -12.39 -11.11 -0.93
CA THR A 153 -12.78 -10.56 -2.24
C THR A 153 -11.78 -10.84 -3.35
N ARG A 154 -10.50 -11.06 -3.01
CA ARG A 154 -9.41 -11.21 -3.99
C ARG A 154 -8.88 -12.63 -4.13
N LEU A 155 -9.26 -13.54 -3.23
CA LEU A 155 -8.81 -14.92 -3.26
C LEU A 155 -9.99 -15.86 -3.51
N ILE A 156 -9.74 -16.94 -4.24
CA ILE A 156 -10.70 -18.01 -4.51
C ILE A 156 -10.15 -19.33 -4.00
N ALA A 157 -11.02 -20.13 -3.37
CA ALA A 157 -10.66 -21.46 -2.91
C ALA A 157 -10.51 -22.42 -4.10
N LEU A 158 -9.44 -23.22 -4.08
CA LEU A 158 -9.12 -24.14 -5.17
C LEU A 158 -9.80 -25.53 -5.02
N ASP A 159 -10.70 -25.69 -4.04
CA ASP A 159 -11.36 -26.96 -3.74
C ASP A 159 -12.12 -27.51 -4.96
N LYS A 160 -12.83 -26.62 -5.66
CA LYS A 160 -13.60 -26.93 -6.88
C LYS A 160 -12.84 -26.65 -8.17
N PHE A 161 -11.55 -26.29 -8.08
CA PHE A 161 -10.76 -26.01 -9.26
C PHE A 161 -10.49 -27.31 -10.05
N PRO A 162 -10.60 -27.32 -11.38
CA PRO A 162 -10.41 -28.54 -12.18
C PRO A 162 -9.09 -29.23 -11.84
N SER A 163 -9.14 -30.53 -11.53
CA SER A 163 -7.96 -31.32 -11.11
C SER A 163 -6.82 -31.21 -12.11
N GLN A 164 -7.15 -31.27 -13.40
CA GLN A 164 -6.22 -31.13 -14.52
C GLN A 164 -5.57 -29.75 -14.65
N LEU A 165 -6.04 -28.72 -13.93
CA LEU A 165 -5.46 -27.37 -13.95
C LEU A 165 -4.79 -27.03 -12.62
N LYS A 166 -4.90 -27.87 -11.60
CA LYS A 166 -4.37 -27.58 -10.26
C LYS A 166 -2.88 -27.32 -10.23
N TYR A 167 -2.09 -27.72 -11.23
CA TYR A 167 -0.65 -27.44 -11.30
C TYR A 167 -0.32 -26.08 -11.95
N LEU A 168 -1.31 -25.39 -12.50
CA LEU A 168 -1.14 -24.09 -13.18
C LEU A 168 -1.38 -22.87 -12.25
N VAL A 169 -1.96 -23.13 -11.08
CA VAL A 169 -2.32 -22.13 -10.05
C VAL A 169 -1.29 -22.11 -8.93
N HIS A 170 -1.12 -20.94 -8.31
CA HIS A 170 -0.36 -20.78 -7.08
C HIS A 170 -1.18 -21.30 -5.88
N LYS A 171 -0.55 -22.04 -4.95
CA LYS A 171 -1.28 -22.78 -3.90
C LYS A 171 -0.91 -22.29 -2.52
N GLU A 172 -1.42 -21.11 -2.19
CA GLU A 172 -1.21 -20.56 -0.86
C GLU A 172 -2.12 -21.25 0.15
N ARG A 173 -1.51 -21.92 1.14
CA ARG A 173 -2.22 -22.49 2.28
C ARG A 173 -2.47 -21.39 3.29
N THR A 174 -3.74 -21.08 3.55
CA THR A 174 -4.10 -20.09 4.56
C THR A 174 -5.43 -20.42 5.22
N TYR A 175 -5.55 -20.14 6.51
CA TYR A 175 -6.80 -20.24 7.23
C TYR A 175 -7.51 -18.88 7.22
N PHE A 176 -8.72 -18.82 6.67
CA PHE A 176 -9.52 -17.58 6.57
C PHE A 176 -10.07 -17.04 7.90
N LYS A 177 -9.56 -17.55 9.03
CA LYS A 177 -10.20 -17.72 10.36
C LYS A 177 -10.85 -19.10 10.46
N VAL A 178 -10.12 -20.06 11.04
CA VAL A 178 -10.80 -21.12 11.79
C VAL A 178 -11.40 -20.40 13.00
N VAL A 179 -12.72 -20.36 13.07
CA VAL A 179 -13.43 -20.05 14.32
C VAL A 179 -12.76 -20.94 15.37
N LYS A 180 -12.24 -20.36 16.47
CA LYS A 180 -11.46 -21.07 17.51
C LYS A 180 -12.16 -22.31 18.12
N THR A 181 -13.38 -22.61 17.70
CA THR A 181 -14.27 -23.65 18.23
C THR A 181 -14.36 -24.91 17.37
N LEU A 182 -13.88 -24.94 16.12
CA LEU A 182 -13.94 -26.15 15.29
C LEU A 182 -12.54 -26.71 15.03
N ARG A 183 -12.29 -27.93 15.53
CA ARG A 183 -11.17 -28.76 15.06
C ARG A 183 -11.41 -29.03 13.58
N CYS A 184 -10.79 -28.24 12.70
CA CYS A 184 -10.77 -28.57 11.28
C CYS A 184 -9.94 -29.86 11.13
N VAL A 185 -10.62 -31.00 11.00
CA VAL A 185 -10.00 -32.28 10.67
C VAL A 185 -9.77 -32.29 9.16
N GLY A 186 -8.67 -31.69 8.71
CA GLY A 186 -8.30 -31.66 7.30
C GLY A 186 -7.14 -30.70 7.00
N PRO A 187 -6.43 -30.89 5.88
CA PRO A 187 -5.41 -29.95 5.45
C PRO A 187 -6.04 -28.56 5.22
N PRO A 188 -5.28 -27.47 5.44
CA PRO A 188 -5.77 -26.13 5.13
C PRO A 188 -6.22 -26.04 3.67
N PRO A 189 -7.34 -25.35 3.39
CA PRO A 189 -7.71 -25.04 2.03
C PRO A 189 -6.61 -24.24 1.34
N THR A 190 -6.50 -24.44 0.02
CA THR A 190 -5.54 -23.72 -0.82
C THR A 190 -6.26 -22.66 -1.63
N TYR A 191 -5.57 -21.53 -1.82
CA TYR A 191 -6.12 -20.36 -2.47
C TYR A 191 -5.15 -19.84 -3.51
N ASP A 192 -5.74 -19.22 -4.53
CA ASP A 192 -5.05 -18.37 -5.48
C ASP A 192 -5.83 -17.06 -5.63
N THR A 193 -5.23 -16.09 -6.31
CA THR A 193 -5.87 -14.83 -6.63
C THR A 193 -6.99 -15.06 -7.64
N THR A 194 -8.10 -14.36 -7.45
CA THR A 194 -9.22 -14.40 -8.40
C THR A 194 -8.78 -13.98 -9.80
N THR A 195 -7.86 -13.01 -9.90
CA THR A 195 -7.30 -12.55 -11.16
C THR A 195 -6.58 -13.68 -11.90
N ASP A 196 -5.60 -14.33 -11.25
CA ASP A 196 -4.78 -15.38 -11.87
C ASP A 196 -5.62 -16.62 -12.26
N VAL A 197 -6.57 -17.01 -11.42
CA VAL A 197 -7.50 -18.12 -11.72
C VAL A 197 -8.37 -17.81 -12.93
N ASN A 198 -8.85 -16.57 -13.06
CA ASN A 198 -9.64 -16.16 -14.20
C ASN A 198 -8.81 -16.15 -15.48
N GLU A 199 -7.59 -15.58 -15.45
CA GLU A 199 -6.66 -15.57 -16.58
C GLU A 199 -6.32 -17.00 -17.05
N ILE A 200 -6.03 -17.92 -16.12
CA ILE A 200 -5.77 -19.33 -16.44
C ILE A 200 -7.00 -19.98 -17.09
N ASN A 201 -8.19 -19.77 -16.54
CA ASN A 201 -9.42 -20.36 -17.06
C ASN A 201 -9.77 -19.83 -18.46
N GLU A 202 -9.63 -18.52 -18.67
CA GLU A 202 -9.88 -17.87 -19.97
C GLU A 202 -8.88 -18.39 -21.00
N ARG A 203 -7.60 -18.37 -20.67
CA ARG A 203 -6.55 -18.83 -21.59
C ARG A 203 -6.67 -20.32 -21.93
N PHE A 204 -7.03 -21.15 -20.95
CA PHE A 204 -7.30 -22.56 -21.18
C PHE A 204 -8.50 -22.79 -22.11
N LYS A 205 -9.59 -22.03 -21.93
CA LYS A 205 -10.77 -22.11 -22.81
C LYS A 205 -10.44 -21.70 -24.23
N GLU A 206 -9.71 -20.60 -24.43
CA GLU A 206 -9.28 -20.13 -25.75
C GLU A 206 -8.48 -21.19 -26.50
N LEU A 207 -7.43 -21.73 -25.88
CA LEU A 207 -6.55 -22.72 -26.51
C LEU A 207 -7.30 -24.03 -26.82
N ARG A 208 -8.24 -24.42 -25.94
CA ARG A 208 -9.08 -25.59 -26.18
C ARG A 208 -10.08 -25.38 -27.32
N GLN A 209 -10.64 -24.18 -27.46
CA GLN A 209 -11.54 -23.82 -28.58
C GLN A 209 -10.80 -23.72 -29.91
N ALA A 210 -9.54 -23.26 -29.90
CA ALA A 210 -8.70 -23.22 -31.09
C ALA A 210 -8.34 -24.62 -31.62
N GLY A 211 -8.43 -25.66 -30.79
CA GLY A 211 -8.13 -27.05 -31.17
C GLY A 211 -6.64 -27.34 -31.36
N ASP A 212 -5.75 -26.38 -31.07
CA ASP A 212 -4.31 -26.55 -31.15
C ASP A 212 -3.76 -27.17 -29.85
N GLN A 213 -3.73 -28.50 -29.82
CA GLN A 213 -3.22 -29.24 -28.67
C GLN A 213 -1.75 -28.94 -28.37
N LYS A 214 -0.94 -28.68 -29.41
CA LYS A 214 0.49 -28.42 -29.25
C LYS A 214 0.72 -27.07 -28.57
N ALA A 215 -0.05 -26.05 -28.96
CA ALA A 215 -0.04 -24.75 -28.29
C ALA A 215 -0.55 -24.84 -26.84
N LEU A 216 -1.59 -25.64 -26.60
CA LEU A 216 -2.12 -25.87 -25.26
C LEU A 216 -1.06 -26.51 -24.34
N ASP A 217 -0.41 -27.59 -24.79
CA ASP A 217 0.62 -28.28 -24.02
C ASP A 217 1.83 -27.39 -23.76
N ALA A 218 2.29 -26.64 -24.77
CA ALA A 218 3.40 -25.70 -24.63
C ALA A 218 3.08 -24.60 -23.60
N TRP A 219 1.87 -24.04 -23.63
CA TRP A 219 1.42 -23.05 -22.66
C TRP A 219 1.33 -23.62 -21.24
N MET A 220 0.78 -24.82 -21.07
CA MET A 220 0.70 -25.48 -19.76
C MET A 220 2.10 -25.69 -19.17
N VAL A 221 3.06 -26.18 -19.96
CA VAL A 221 4.46 -26.36 -19.54
C VAL A 221 5.10 -25.02 -19.16
N GLN A 222 4.89 -23.97 -19.95
CA GLN A 222 5.40 -22.63 -19.62
C GLN A 222 4.82 -22.12 -18.31
N ARG A 223 3.51 -22.28 -18.11
CA ARG A 223 2.83 -21.81 -16.91
C ARG A 223 3.26 -22.59 -15.67
N MET A 224 3.48 -23.90 -15.78
CA MET A 224 4.06 -24.71 -14.70
C MET A 224 5.41 -24.17 -14.24
N LYS A 225 6.30 -23.80 -15.18
CA LYS A 225 7.60 -23.19 -14.85
C LYS A 225 7.46 -21.90 -14.05
N ILE A 226 6.45 -21.08 -14.35
CA ILE A 226 6.15 -19.85 -13.59
C ILE A 226 5.75 -20.20 -12.15
N VAL A 227 4.83 -21.16 -11.98
CA VAL A 227 4.38 -21.61 -10.65
C VAL A 227 5.55 -22.18 -9.84
N GLU A 228 6.38 -23.02 -10.45
CA GLU A 228 7.57 -23.61 -9.80
C GLU A 228 8.63 -22.57 -9.44
N SER A 229 8.87 -21.57 -10.30
CA SER A 229 9.76 -20.45 -9.99
C SER A 229 9.28 -19.71 -8.74
N ARG A 230 7.98 -19.36 -8.73
CA ARG A 230 7.38 -18.62 -7.63
C ARG A 230 7.40 -19.39 -6.31
N ILE A 231 7.24 -20.71 -6.34
CA ILE A 231 7.39 -21.58 -5.15
C ILE A 231 8.83 -21.53 -4.62
N ARG A 232 9.84 -21.60 -5.50
CA ARG A 232 11.26 -21.52 -5.10
C ARG A 232 11.58 -20.17 -4.48
N GLU A 233 11.14 -19.08 -5.11
CA GLU A 233 11.30 -17.73 -4.61
C GLU A 233 10.59 -17.52 -3.27
N ALA A 234 9.36 -18.00 -3.13
CA ALA A 234 8.62 -17.94 -1.87
C ALA A 234 9.38 -18.63 -0.73
N LYS A 235 9.98 -19.81 -0.99
CA LYS A 235 10.82 -20.50 0.00
C LYS A 235 12.07 -19.71 0.37
N ALA A 236 12.75 -19.12 -0.61
CA ALA A 236 13.94 -18.28 -0.36
C ALA A 236 13.58 -17.04 0.49
N ILE A 237 12.47 -16.39 0.17
CA ILE A 237 11.95 -15.26 0.94
C ILE A 237 11.57 -15.68 2.35
N GLN A 238 10.88 -16.81 2.50
CA GLN A 238 10.50 -17.33 3.82
C GLN A 238 11.73 -17.57 4.69
N HIS A 239 12.76 -18.21 4.13
CA HIS A 239 14.03 -18.44 4.82
C HIS A 239 14.68 -17.12 5.26
N PHE A 240 14.76 -16.14 4.36
CA PHE A 240 15.27 -14.80 4.69
C PHE A 240 14.49 -14.16 5.85
N LEU A 241 13.16 -14.17 5.80
CA LEU A 241 12.32 -13.58 6.84
C LEU A 241 12.47 -14.27 8.20
N ASP A 242 12.67 -15.59 8.20
CA ASP A 242 12.89 -16.35 9.44
C ASP A 242 14.28 -16.06 10.02
N THR A 243 15.31 -15.94 9.19
CA THR A 243 16.66 -15.50 9.61
C THR A 243 16.63 -14.10 10.20
N GLN A 244 15.97 -13.15 9.55
CA GLN A 244 15.82 -11.79 10.08
C GLN A 244 15.09 -11.78 11.43
N ARG A 245 14.03 -12.59 11.57
CA ARG A 245 13.32 -12.74 12.84
C ARG A 245 14.19 -13.34 13.94
N TYR A 246 15.09 -14.27 13.60
CA TYR A 246 16.03 -14.85 14.54
C TYR A 246 17.07 -13.83 15.01
N LEU A 247 17.68 -13.09 14.09
CA LEU A 247 18.66 -12.04 14.42
C LEU A 247 18.06 -10.95 15.33
N LEU A 248 16.83 -10.49 15.03
CA LEU A 248 16.12 -9.51 15.86
C LEU A 248 15.79 -10.02 17.27
N LYS A 249 15.64 -11.34 17.45
CA LYS A 249 15.44 -11.95 18.76
C LYS A 249 16.75 -12.12 19.52
N ALA A 250 17.85 -12.43 18.84
CA ALA A 250 19.16 -12.62 19.45
C ALA A 250 19.78 -11.31 19.98
N GLN A 251 19.31 -10.16 19.48
CA GLN A 251 19.73 -8.83 19.93
C GLN A 251 18.94 -8.31 21.17
N ARG A 252 17.99 -9.09 21.69
CA ARG A 252 17.16 -8.74 22.86
C ARG A 252 17.51 -9.61 24.05
#